data_AF-A0A816H7Q7-F1
#
_entry.id   AF-A0A816H7Q7-F1
#
_cell.length_a   1.000
_cell.length_b   1.000
_cell.length_c   1.000
_cell.angle_alpha   90.00
_cell.angle_beta   90.00
_cell.angle_gamma   90.00
#
_symmetry.space_group_name_H-M   'P 1'
#
loop_
_entity.id
_entity.type
_entity.pdbx_description
1 polymer ?
#
loop_
_entity_poly.entity_id
_entity_poly.type
_entity_poly.pdbx_seq_one_letter_code
_entity_poly.pdbx_strand_id
1 'polypeptide(L)'
;MATCKYSLNALRRASSSAAVASTASQRTAPQTKAGQYGIPQRIKLPKESINVTKLQNGMVVASMENNSPIFRVAAVVDAGAKYEPYESRGVTTLLRVFSNMSTKYVSRHGITKNLERLGANFKCVQTREQMIYSIEGLRSELTHGAQFLVPIVCYPMFKPYEIHDEHERLEVDHKLYLQSPELQLNDLLHEAAFKGGLSRTLSVCPDMMKKLSHRQMYTFHSHYYTPERISLVGTGCNHQTLVQLADKFRFSPLDCVYTPGFGNLKLIDS
;
A
#
# COMPACT_ATOMS: atom_id res chain seq x y z
N MET A 1 7.68 -32.71 1.51
CA MET A 1 6.96 -32.32 0.28
C MET A 1 5.47 -32.52 0.54
N ALA A 2 4.72 -31.45 0.78
CA ALA A 2 3.28 -31.50 0.96
C ALA A 2 2.65 -30.63 -0.13
N THR A 3 2.24 -31.25 -1.23
CA THR A 3 1.49 -30.60 -2.31
C THR A 3 0.00 -30.68 -1.97
N CYS A 4 -0.62 -29.53 -1.72
CA CYS A 4 -2.07 -29.43 -1.51
C CYS A 4 -2.78 -29.60 -2.87
N LYS A 5 -3.59 -30.66 -3.00
CA LYS A 5 -4.35 -30.98 -4.22
C LYS A 5 -5.63 -30.15 -4.28
N TYR A 6 -5.86 -29.43 -5.38
CA TYR A 6 -7.07 -28.67 -5.65
C TYR A 6 -8.14 -29.55 -6.29
N SER A 7 -9.31 -29.62 -5.64
CA SER A 7 -10.52 -30.25 -6.15
C SER A 7 -11.30 -29.26 -7.00
N LEU A 8 -11.35 -29.51 -8.31
CA LEU A 8 -12.18 -28.81 -9.29
C LEU A 8 -13.59 -29.37 -9.22
N ASN A 9 -14.60 -28.55 -8.92
CA ASN A 9 -15.94 -28.76 -9.48
C ASN A 9 -16.90 -27.57 -9.28
N ALA A 10 -17.74 -27.41 -10.31
CA ALA A 10 -19.04 -26.72 -10.36
C ALA A 10 -19.08 -25.21 -10.67
N LEU A 11 -18.97 -24.91 -11.97
CA LEU A 11 -19.64 -23.78 -12.63
C LEU A 11 -20.78 -24.33 -13.51
N ARG A 12 -22.02 -23.89 -13.28
CA ARG A 12 -23.11 -24.01 -14.25
C ARG A 12 -23.94 -22.72 -14.25
N ARG A 13 -23.86 -21.99 -15.36
CA ARG A 13 -24.77 -20.88 -15.71
C ARG A 13 -26.09 -21.47 -16.22
N ALA A 14 -27.19 -20.82 -15.89
CA ALA A 14 -28.44 -20.93 -16.63
C ALA A 14 -29.01 -19.53 -16.83
N SER A 15 -29.13 -19.15 -18.10
CA SER A 15 -29.87 -17.99 -18.58
C SER A 15 -31.30 -18.41 -18.92
N SER A 16 -32.30 -17.68 -18.45
CA SER A 16 -33.64 -17.74 -19.02
C SER A 16 -34.33 -16.38 -18.93
N SER A 17 -34.66 -15.85 -20.10
CA SER A 17 -35.45 -14.64 -20.30
C SER A 17 -36.93 -14.92 -20.05
N ALA A 18 -37.62 -14.02 -19.35
CA ALA A 18 -39.07 -13.94 -19.33
C ALA A 18 -39.46 -12.46 -19.38
N ALA A 19 -40.07 -12.05 -20.50
CA ALA A 19 -40.62 -10.73 -20.69
C ALA A 19 -42.01 -10.65 -20.05
N VAL A 20 -42.22 -9.68 -19.17
CA VAL A 20 -43.53 -9.32 -18.61
C VAL A 20 -43.85 -7.90 -19.06
N ALA A 21 -44.90 -7.74 -19.86
CA ALA A 21 -45.37 -6.45 -20.33
C ALA A 21 -46.25 -5.79 -19.26
N SER A 22 -45.81 -4.67 -18.68
CA SER A 22 -46.65 -3.81 -17.83
C SER A 22 -47.07 -2.56 -18.60
N THR A 23 -48.38 -2.37 -18.75
CA THR A 23 -49.00 -1.16 -19.27
C THR A 23 -49.00 -0.06 -18.20
N ALA A 24 -48.03 0.87 -18.28
CA ALA A 24 -47.97 2.04 -17.42
C ALA A 24 -48.36 3.31 -18.21
N SER A 25 -49.38 4.01 -17.70
CA SER A 25 -49.91 5.27 -18.22
C SER A 25 -48.84 6.38 -18.19
N GLN A 26 -48.56 6.98 -19.35
CA GLN A 26 -47.59 8.06 -19.49
C GLN A 26 -48.20 9.38 -19.01
N ARG A 27 -47.87 9.80 -17.79
CA ARG A 27 -47.97 11.20 -17.37
C ARG A 27 -46.70 11.91 -17.82
N THR A 28 -46.82 12.86 -18.75
CA THR A 28 -45.71 13.66 -19.26
C THR A 28 -45.27 14.70 -18.21
N ALA A 29 -44.01 14.62 -17.79
CA ALA A 29 -43.38 15.67 -17.00
C ALA A 29 -43.04 16.87 -17.91
N PRO A 30 -43.18 18.12 -17.44
CA PRO A 30 -42.78 19.29 -18.22
C PRO A 30 -41.26 19.30 -18.40
N GLN A 31 -40.80 19.36 -19.65
CA GLN A 31 -39.38 19.44 -19.98
C GLN A 31 -38.84 20.81 -19.56
N THR A 32 -38.02 20.83 -18.52
CA THR A 32 -37.18 21.98 -18.19
C THR A 32 -36.12 22.12 -19.28
N LYS A 33 -35.99 23.33 -19.86
CA LYS A 33 -34.97 23.63 -20.88
C LYS A 33 -33.59 23.30 -20.30
N ALA A 34 -32.93 22.30 -20.89
CA ALA A 34 -31.54 21.98 -20.59
C ALA A 34 -30.69 23.21 -20.93
N GLY A 35 -30.21 23.91 -19.91
CA GLY A 35 -29.16 24.91 -20.08
C GLY A 35 -27.96 24.22 -20.73
N GLN A 36 -27.50 24.77 -21.86
CA GLN A 36 -26.27 24.33 -22.51
C GLN A 36 -25.09 24.69 -21.61
N TYR A 37 -24.77 23.84 -20.64
CA TYR A 37 -23.47 23.86 -19.99
C TYR A 37 -22.45 23.38 -21.02
N GLY A 38 -21.71 24.32 -21.61
CA GLY A 38 -20.62 24.01 -22.52
C GLY A 38 -19.67 23.00 -21.88
N ILE A 39 -19.28 21.98 -22.65
CA ILE A 39 -18.28 21.00 -22.22
C ILE A 39 -17.03 21.80 -21.83
N PRO A 40 -16.58 21.78 -20.55
CA PRO A 40 -15.41 22.56 -20.16
C PRO A 40 -14.23 22.10 -21.03
N GLN A 41 -13.62 23.04 -21.75
CA GLN A 41 -12.43 22.76 -22.54
C GLN A 41 -11.38 22.15 -21.61
N ARG A 42 -10.91 20.94 -21.93
CA ARG A 42 -9.85 20.29 -21.17
C ARG A 42 -8.58 21.15 -21.27
N ILE A 43 -8.28 21.90 -20.22
CA ILE A 43 -7.07 22.71 -20.12
C ILE A 43 -5.88 21.76 -20.30
N LYS A 44 -5.17 21.91 -21.41
CA LYS A 44 -3.91 21.20 -21.64
C LYS A 44 -2.84 21.90 -20.81
N LEU A 45 -2.63 21.39 -19.59
CA LEU A 45 -1.54 21.85 -18.73
C LEU A 45 -0.19 21.52 -19.39
N PRO A 46 0.79 22.43 -19.32
CA PRO A 46 2.14 22.16 -19.84
C PRO A 46 2.73 20.94 -19.11
N LYS A 47 3.42 20.08 -19.88
CA LYS A 47 4.08 18.90 -19.34
C LYS A 47 5.38 19.37 -18.69
N GLU A 48 5.41 19.41 -17.36
CA GLU A 48 6.63 19.78 -16.63
C GLU A 48 7.65 18.63 -16.66
N SER A 49 8.94 18.99 -16.58
CA SER A 49 10.03 18.03 -16.56
C SER A 49 10.08 17.28 -15.24
N ILE A 50 10.52 16.01 -15.29
CA ILE A 50 10.76 15.22 -14.09
C ILE A 50 12.05 15.72 -13.43
N ASN A 51 11.98 16.09 -12.16
CA ASN A 51 13.13 16.50 -11.37
C ASN A 51 13.58 15.34 -10.49
N VAL A 52 14.86 14.97 -10.56
CA VAL A 52 15.44 13.87 -9.79
C VAL A 52 16.65 14.40 -9.02
N THR A 53 16.64 14.16 -7.70
CA THR A 53 17.73 14.51 -6.80
C THR A 53 18.13 13.27 -6.01
N LYS A 54 19.43 13.05 -5.84
CA LYS A 54 19.96 12.01 -4.95
C LYS A 54 20.50 12.68 -3.70
N LEU A 55 19.97 12.27 -2.54
CA LEU A 55 20.40 12.78 -1.25
C LEU A 55 21.74 12.18 -0.81
N GLN A 56 22.39 12.83 0.16
CA GLN A 56 23.67 12.36 0.72
C GLN A 56 23.55 11.00 1.42
N ASN A 57 22.37 10.67 1.96
CA ASN A 57 22.06 9.37 2.55
C ASN A 57 21.81 8.26 1.49
N GLY A 58 21.99 8.56 0.20
CA GLY A 58 21.82 7.63 -0.91
C GLY A 58 20.39 7.51 -1.44
N MET A 59 19.41 8.11 -0.76
CA MET A 59 18.00 8.03 -1.14
C MET A 59 17.71 8.83 -2.41
N VAL A 60 16.92 8.27 -3.32
CA VAL A 60 16.55 8.91 -4.59
C VAL A 60 15.19 9.58 -4.45
N VAL A 61 15.11 10.83 -4.86
CA VAL A 61 13.92 11.68 -4.81
C VAL A 61 13.55 12.08 -6.22
N ALA A 62 12.39 11.63 -6.69
CA ALA A 62 11.84 12.00 -7.99
C ALA A 62 10.50 12.72 -7.81
N SER A 63 10.34 13.86 -8.48
CA SER A 63 9.06 14.58 -8.47
C SER A 63 8.66 15.01 -9.87
N MET A 64 7.36 14.97 -10.13
CA MET A 64 6.74 15.52 -11.33
C MET A 64 5.57 16.40 -10.92
N GLU A 65 5.70 17.70 -11.13
CA GLU A 65 4.60 18.63 -10.92
C GLU A 65 3.68 18.60 -12.15
N ASN A 66 2.38 18.57 -11.90
CA ASN A 66 1.36 18.41 -12.96
C ASN A 66 0.16 19.33 -12.74
N ASN A 67 0.26 20.28 -11.80
CA ASN A 67 -0.79 21.22 -11.41
C ASN A 67 -2.15 20.56 -11.10
N SER A 68 -2.11 19.29 -10.69
CA SER A 68 -3.29 18.55 -10.23
C SER A 68 -3.74 19.09 -8.87
N PRO A 69 -5.07 19.14 -8.62
CA PRO A 69 -5.59 19.45 -7.29
C PRO A 69 -5.32 18.32 -6.26
N ILE A 70 -4.88 17.15 -6.73
CA ILE A 70 -4.55 15.98 -5.93
C ILE A 70 -3.05 15.74 -6.02
N PHE A 71 -2.41 15.50 -4.88
CA PHE A 71 -1.05 14.98 -4.83
C PHE A 71 -1.05 13.47 -4.63
N ARG A 72 0.02 12.82 -5.11
CA ARG A 72 0.32 11.43 -4.76
C ARG A 72 1.81 11.32 -4.47
N VAL A 73 2.16 10.84 -3.29
CA VAL A 73 3.54 10.57 -2.88
C VAL A 73 3.65 9.09 -2.54
N ALA A 74 4.68 8.43 -3.06
CA ALA A 74 4.96 7.03 -2.83
C ALA A 74 6.41 6.82 -2.41
N ALA A 75 6.62 6.11 -1.30
CA ALA A 75 7.91 5.55 -0.94
C ALA A 75 7.98 4.12 -1.51
N VAL A 76 8.87 3.92 -2.47
CA VAL A 76 9.16 2.62 -3.08
C VAL A 76 10.39 2.06 -2.41
N VAL A 77 10.24 0.94 -1.72
CA VAL A 77 11.31 0.22 -1.04
C VAL A 77 11.64 -1.00 -1.88
N ASP A 78 12.92 -1.21 -2.22
CA ASP A 78 13.39 -2.42 -2.87
C ASP A 78 13.46 -3.58 -1.87
N ALA A 79 12.31 -3.94 -1.32
CA ALA A 79 12.08 -5.04 -0.39
C ALA A 79 10.77 -5.73 -0.79
N GLY A 80 10.82 -7.02 -1.07
CA GLY A 80 9.70 -7.80 -1.61
C GLY A 80 9.94 -9.29 -1.41
N ALA A 81 9.01 -10.13 -1.88
CA ALA A 81 9.04 -11.59 -1.64
C ALA A 81 10.35 -12.28 -2.10
N LYS A 82 11.03 -11.71 -3.11
CA LYS A 82 12.34 -12.13 -3.60
C LYS A 82 13.40 -12.17 -2.50
N TYR A 83 13.33 -11.24 -1.55
CA TYR A 83 14.35 -11.03 -0.52
C TYR A 83 14.08 -11.79 0.79
N GLU A 84 12.97 -12.53 0.88
CA GLU A 84 12.67 -13.28 2.11
C GLU A 84 13.72 -14.38 2.38
N PRO A 85 14.01 -14.73 3.64
CA PRO A 85 14.71 -15.98 3.92
C PRO A 85 13.72 -17.16 3.80
N TYR A 86 14.24 -18.38 3.64
CA TYR A 86 13.41 -19.58 3.54
C TYR A 86 12.53 -19.79 4.79
N GLU A 87 13.07 -19.44 5.96
CA GLU A 87 12.42 -19.64 7.26
C GLU A 87 11.29 -18.64 7.55
N SER A 88 11.34 -17.45 6.94
CA SER A 88 10.34 -16.39 7.15
C SER A 88 9.60 -16.03 5.85
N ARG A 89 9.28 -17.06 5.04
CA ARG A 89 8.43 -16.91 3.86
C ARG A 89 7.08 -16.30 4.22
N GLY A 90 6.69 -15.26 3.50
CA GLY A 90 5.45 -14.52 3.74
C GLY A 90 5.57 -13.33 4.70
N VAL A 91 6.77 -13.03 5.20
CA VAL A 91 7.00 -11.84 6.04
C VAL A 91 6.63 -10.55 5.31
N THR A 92 6.83 -10.47 4.00
CA THR A 92 6.47 -9.27 3.21
C THR A 92 4.97 -9.07 3.07
N THR A 93 4.20 -10.15 3.05
CA THR A 93 2.72 -10.09 3.05
C THR A 93 2.18 -9.66 4.39
N LEU A 94 2.80 -10.11 5.48
CA LEU A 94 2.54 -9.54 6.80
C LEU A 94 2.87 -8.05 6.80
N LEU A 95 4.08 -7.65 6.42
CA LEU A 95 4.50 -6.24 6.40
C LEU A 95 3.55 -5.34 5.58
N ARG A 96 2.98 -5.85 4.48
CA ARG A 96 1.95 -5.15 3.71
C ARG A 96 0.68 -4.92 4.54
N VAL A 97 0.18 -5.95 5.22
CA VAL A 97 -1.02 -5.82 6.09
C VAL A 97 -0.71 -4.92 7.29
N PHE A 98 0.49 -5.04 7.87
CA PHE A 98 0.96 -4.25 9.00
C PHE A 98 1.40 -2.82 8.65
N SER A 99 1.25 -2.42 7.39
CA SER A 99 1.67 -1.10 6.91
C SER A 99 0.90 0.07 7.54
N ASN A 100 -0.38 -0.12 7.89
CA ASN A 100 -1.20 0.93 8.49
C ASN A 100 -1.41 0.74 10.01
N MET A 101 -0.40 0.25 10.73
CA MET A 101 -0.52 -0.08 12.15
C MET A 101 0.18 0.93 13.06
N SER A 102 0.25 0.61 14.35
CA SER A 102 0.95 1.47 15.29
C SER A 102 2.42 1.61 14.89
N THR A 103 2.90 2.84 14.94
CA THR A 103 4.31 3.17 14.79
C THR A 103 4.87 3.55 16.16
N LYS A 104 6.17 3.80 16.24
CA LYS A 104 6.80 4.30 17.49
C LYS A 104 6.14 5.60 17.99
N TYR A 105 5.61 6.41 17.08
CA TYR A 105 5.20 7.79 17.35
C TYR A 105 3.69 8.02 17.29
N VAL A 106 2.96 7.24 16.49
CA VAL A 106 1.52 7.41 16.27
C VAL A 106 0.85 6.06 16.34
N SER A 107 -0.27 5.98 17.09
CA SER A 107 -1.10 4.78 17.16
C SER A 107 -1.83 4.52 15.84
N ARG A 108 -2.19 3.26 15.56
CA ARG A 108 -3.03 2.87 14.41
C ARG A 108 -4.25 3.79 14.23
N HIS A 109 -5.01 3.99 15.32
CA HIS A 109 -6.20 4.86 15.30
C HIS A 109 -5.84 6.33 14.99
N GLY A 110 -4.74 6.83 15.56
CA GLY A 110 -4.27 8.19 15.30
C GLY A 110 -3.88 8.40 13.83
N ILE A 111 -3.22 7.42 13.20
CA ILE A 111 -2.87 7.49 11.77
C ILE A 111 -4.14 7.55 10.93
N THR A 112 -5.06 6.58 11.10
CA THR A 112 -6.30 6.52 10.32
C THR A 112 -7.14 7.80 10.47
N LYS A 113 -7.39 8.25 11.71
CA LYS A 113 -8.21 9.44 11.97
C LYS A 113 -7.60 10.71 11.38
N ASN A 114 -6.28 10.87 11.43
CA ASN A 114 -5.62 12.03 10.85
C ASN A 114 -5.64 11.98 9.32
N LEU A 115 -5.40 10.82 8.71
CA LEU A 115 -5.50 10.67 7.25
C LEU A 115 -6.93 10.96 6.76
N GLU A 116 -7.94 10.44 7.44
CA GLU A 116 -9.35 10.70 7.15
C GLU A 116 -9.71 12.18 7.31
N ARG A 117 -9.23 12.84 8.38
CA ARG A 117 -9.42 14.29 8.59
C ARG A 117 -8.84 15.12 7.44
N LEU A 118 -7.68 14.72 6.91
CA LEU A 118 -7.03 15.38 5.78
C LEU A 118 -7.66 15.01 4.42
N GLY A 119 -8.60 14.06 4.39
CA GLY A 119 -9.13 13.50 3.15
C GLY A 119 -8.08 12.73 2.33
N ALA A 120 -7.05 12.20 3.01
CA ALA A 120 -5.97 11.45 2.39
C ALA A 120 -6.21 9.93 2.48
N ASN A 121 -5.85 9.21 1.43
CA ASN A 121 -5.89 7.75 1.38
C ASN A 121 -4.47 7.19 1.42
N PHE A 122 -4.25 6.19 2.27
CA PHE A 122 -3.00 5.44 2.35
C PHE A 122 -3.19 4.03 1.79
N LYS A 123 -2.25 3.61 0.97
CA LYS A 123 -2.22 2.28 0.35
C LYS A 123 -0.82 1.70 0.38
N CYS A 124 -0.73 0.43 0.77
CA CYS A 124 0.49 -0.37 0.63
C CYS A 124 0.29 -1.45 -0.42
N VAL A 125 1.18 -1.51 -1.39
CA VAL A 125 1.23 -2.55 -2.42
C VAL A 125 2.52 -3.33 -2.27
N GLN A 126 2.43 -4.65 -2.37
CA GLN A 126 3.56 -5.54 -2.34
C GLN A 126 3.70 -6.19 -3.71
N THR A 127 4.93 -6.26 -4.18
CA THR A 127 5.32 -6.99 -5.37
C THR A 127 6.42 -7.99 -5.00
N ARG A 128 6.91 -8.76 -5.98
CA ARG A 128 8.01 -9.70 -5.74
C ARG A 128 9.32 -8.98 -5.41
N GLU A 129 9.53 -7.78 -5.92
CA GLU A 129 10.81 -7.07 -5.77
C GLU A 129 10.70 -5.83 -4.89
N GLN A 130 9.53 -5.20 -4.83
CA GLN A 130 9.33 -3.90 -4.20
C GLN A 130 8.10 -3.87 -3.29
N MET A 131 8.17 -3.03 -2.26
CA MET A 131 7.06 -2.62 -1.41
C MET A 131 6.82 -1.13 -1.62
N ILE A 132 5.58 -0.78 -1.95
CA ILE A 132 5.18 0.56 -2.37
C ILE A 132 4.19 1.09 -1.35
N TYR A 133 4.59 2.15 -0.65
CA TYR A 133 3.78 2.86 0.33
C TYR A 133 3.35 4.19 -0.26
N SER A 134 2.07 4.32 -0.61
CA SER A 134 1.54 5.52 -1.27
C SER A 134 0.51 6.24 -0.42
N ILE A 135 0.61 7.56 -0.36
CA ILE A 135 -0.42 8.47 0.15
C ILE A 135 -0.91 9.35 -1.00
N GLU A 136 -2.22 9.47 -1.12
CA GLU A 136 -2.89 10.39 -2.05
C GLU A 136 -3.87 11.29 -1.29
N GLY A 137 -4.00 12.55 -1.70
CA GLY A 137 -4.85 13.51 -1.01
C GLY A 137 -4.89 14.86 -1.70
N LEU A 138 -5.55 15.85 -1.08
CA LEU A 138 -5.64 17.20 -1.63
C LEU A 138 -4.30 17.93 -1.57
N ARG A 139 -3.97 18.69 -2.62
CA ARG A 139 -2.71 19.44 -2.73
C ARG A 139 -2.43 20.36 -1.53
N SER A 140 -3.46 20.95 -0.90
CA SER A 140 -3.31 21.80 0.30
C SER A 140 -2.68 21.03 1.47
N GLU A 141 -3.01 19.75 1.61
CA GLU A 141 -2.59 18.90 2.72
C GLU A 141 -1.31 18.11 2.42
N LEU A 142 -0.58 18.43 1.34
CA LEU A 142 0.64 17.72 0.94
C LEU A 142 1.63 17.57 2.10
N THR A 143 1.93 18.67 2.79
CA THR A 143 2.93 18.70 3.87
C THR A 143 2.51 17.82 5.06
N HIS A 144 1.22 17.86 5.43
CA HIS A 144 0.68 17.11 6.56
C HIS A 144 0.47 15.63 6.23
N GLY A 145 -0.12 15.34 5.07
CA GLY A 145 -0.41 13.98 4.62
C GLY A 145 0.84 13.17 4.32
N ALA A 146 1.79 13.74 3.57
CA ALA A 146 3.01 13.02 3.20
C ALA A 146 3.95 12.76 4.40
N GLN A 147 3.85 13.55 5.48
CA GLN A 147 4.61 13.34 6.70
C GLN A 147 4.33 11.98 7.36
N PHE A 148 3.14 11.39 7.18
CA PHE A 148 2.81 10.07 7.72
C PHE A 148 3.59 8.92 7.08
N LEU A 149 4.15 9.10 5.87
CA LEU A 149 5.00 8.06 5.25
C LEU A 149 6.26 7.77 6.08
N VAL A 150 6.83 8.79 6.73
CA VAL A 150 8.07 8.63 7.50
C VAL A 150 7.89 7.65 8.67
N PRO A 151 6.96 7.85 9.63
CA PRO A 151 6.78 6.90 10.73
C PRO A 151 6.32 5.52 10.26
N ILE A 152 5.47 5.45 9.22
CA ILE A 152 4.97 4.18 8.68
C ILE A 152 6.11 3.32 8.11
N VAL A 153 7.00 3.93 7.31
CA VAL A 153 8.08 3.21 6.63
C VAL A 153 9.28 3.01 7.55
N CYS A 154 9.67 4.02 8.32
CA CYS A 154 10.92 3.98 9.10
C CYS A 154 10.76 3.32 10.48
N TYR A 155 9.61 3.51 11.13
CA TYR A 155 9.42 3.14 12.54
C TYR A 155 8.13 2.34 12.81
N PRO A 156 7.86 1.25 12.06
CA PRO A 156 6.72 0.40 12.34
C PRO A 156 6.92 -0.35 13.65
N MET A 157 5.84 -0.51 14.42
CA MET A 157 5.85 -1.22 15.69
C MET A 157 5.01 -2.48 15.60
N PHE A 158 5.67 -3.64 15.48
CA PHE A 158 5.03 -4.95 15.36
C PHE A 158 4.62 -5.50 16.74
N LYS A 159 3.50 -5.02 17.26
CA LYS A 159 2.92 -5.49 18.53
C LYS A 159 2.30 -6.88 18.37
N PRO A 160 2.61 -7.88 19.22
CA PRO A 160 2.10 -9.24 19.06
C PRO A 160 0.57 -9.35 19.03
N TYR A 161 -0.13 -8.56 19.83
CA TYR A 161 -1.59 -8.53 19.86
C TYR A 161 -2.17 -7.92 18.57
N GLU A 162 -1.57 -6.86 18.04
CA GLU A 162 -1.96 -6.28 16.75
C GLU A 162 -1.75 -7.26 15.60
N ILE A 163 -0.74 -8.15 15.70
CA ILE A 163 -0.53 -9.22 14.73
C ILE A 163 -1.62 -10.26 14.80
N HIS A 164 -2.03 -10.62 16.02
CA HIS A 164 -3.07 -11.58 16.23
C HIS A 164 -4.41 -11.15 15.61
N ASP A 165 -4.78 -9.88 15.80
CA ASP A 165 -6.03 -9.30 15.30
C ASP A 165 -6.12 -9.32 13.76
N GLU A 166 -5.00 -9.24 13.05
CA GLU A 166 -5.00 -9.21 11.57
C GLU A 166 -4.92 -10.61 10.92
N HIS A 167 -4.82 -11.68 11.70
CA HIS A 167 -4.80 -13.03 11.12
C HIS A 167 -6.08 -13.35 10.33
N GLU A 168 -7.24 -12.90 10.79
CA GLU A 168 -8.50 -13.12 10.07
C GLU A 168 -8.47 -12.45 8.68
N ARG A 169 -7.97 -11.21 8.61
CA ARG A 169 -7.83 -10.48 7.35
C ARG A 169 -6.90 -11.20 6.38
N LEU A 170 -5.81 -11.74 6.88
CA LEU A 170 -4.87 -12.52 6.08
C LEU A 170 -5.49 -13.83 5.56
N GLU A 171 -6.32 -14.49 6.36
CA GLU A 171 -7.07 -15.67 5.92
C GLU A 171 -8.09 -15.33 4.82
N VAL A 172 -8.75 -14.17 4.93
CA VAL A 172 -9.64 -13.67 3.88
C VAL A 172 -8.87 -13.38 2.59
N ASP A 173 -7.73 -12.69 2.69
CA ASP A 173 -6.86 -12.41 1.54
C ASP A 173 -6.39 -13.72 0.86
N HIS A 174 -6.05 -14.73 1.64
CA HIS A 174 -5.69 -16.05 1.11
C HIS A 174 -6.88 -16.72 0.40
N LYS A 175 -8.09 -16.67 0.97
CA LYS A 175 -9.31 -17.21 0.33
C LYS A 175 -9.62 -16.50 -1.00
N LEU A 176 -9.45 -15.17 -1.07
CA LEU A 176 -9.62 -14.41 -2.30
C LEU A 176 -8.60 -14.81 -3.38
N TYR A 177 -7.36 -15.09 -2.97
CA TYR A 177 -6.36 -15.67 -3.85
C TYR A 177 -6.78 -17.06 -4.37
N LEU A 178 -7.34 -17.92 -3.52
CA LEU A 178 -7.84 -19.24 -3.91
C LEU A 178 -9.03 -19.18 -4.89
N GLN A 179 -9.81 -18.11 -4.87
CA GLN A 179 -10.92 -17.89 -5.80
C GLN A 179 -10.48 -17.36 -7.16
N SER A 180 -9.25 -16.85 -7.27
CA SER A 180 -8.74 -16.17 -8.45
C SER A 180 -7.76 -17.06 -9.22
N PRO A 181 -8.21 -17.82 -10.25
CA PRO A 181 -7.34 -18.74 -10.98
C PRO A 181 -6.23 -18.01 -11.75
N GLU A 182 -6.46 -16.77 -12.16
CA GLU A 182 -5.46 -15.95 -12.86
C GLU A 182 -4.24 -15.64 -11.98
N LEU A 183 -4.47 -15.32 -10.70
CA LEU A 183 -3.39 -15.07 -9.74
C LEU A 183 -2.60 -16.35 -9.45
N GLN A 184 -3.29 -17.48 -9.29
CA GLN A 184 -2.65 -18.78 -9.08
C GLN A 184 -1.82 -19.21 -10.28
N LEU A 185 -2.34 -19.02 -11.49
CA LEU A 185 -1.60 -19.32 -12.72
C LEU A 185 -0.32 -18.49 -12.79
N ASN A 186 -0.39 -17.19 -12.46
CA ASN A 186 0.78 -16.32 -12.46
C ASN A 186 1.83 -16.76 -11.42
N ASP A 187 1.39 -17.13 -10.21
CA ASP A 187 2.27 -17.58 -9.14
C ASP A 187 2.94 -18.92 -9.49
N LEU A 188 2.18 -19.90 -9.99
CA LEU A 188 2.70 -21.20 -10.44
C LEU A 188 3.63 -21.08 -11.65
N LEU A 189 3.33 -20.15 -12.58
CA LEU A 189 4.20 -19.87 -13.71
C LEU A 189 5.56 -19.35 -13.24
N HIS A 190 5.58 -18.42 -12.28
CA HIS A 190 6.85 -17.92 -11.71
C HIS A 190 7.59 -19.01 -10.94
N GLU A 191 6.87 -19.88 -10.23
CA GLU A 191 7.45 -21.02 -9.53
C GLU A 191 8.13 -22.01 -10.50
N ALA A 192 7.50 -22.28 -11.64
CA ALA A 192 8.04 -23.17 -12.66
C ALA A 192 9.16 -22.55 -13.50
N ALA A 193 9.07 -21.25 -13.81
CA ALA A 193 10.01 -20.56 -14.69
C ALA A 193 11.32 -20.15 -14.00
N PHE A 194 11.25 -19.73 -12.73
CA PHE A 194 12.39 -19.19 -12.00
C PHE A 194 12.87 -20.11 -10.89
N LYS A 195 14.14 -19.96 -10.49
CA LYS A 195 14.70 -20.59 -9.29
C LYS A 195 15.08 -19.50 -8.29
N GLY A 196 14.91 -19.76 -6.99
CA GLY A 196 15.37 -18.87 -5.92
C GLY A 196 14.28 -17.92 -5.39
N GLY A 197 14.59 -16.62 -5.30
CA GLY A 197 13.69 -15.64 -4.68
C GLY A 197 12.45 -15.30 -5.52
N LEU A 198 12.62 -15.18 -6.84
CA LEU A 198 11.53 -14.80 -7.77
C LEU A 198 10.48 -15.89 -7.96
N SER A 199 10.82 -17.14 -7.67
CA SER A 199 9.92 -18.29 -7.76
C SER A 199 8.93 -18.35 -6.59
N ARG A 200 9.01 -17.42 -5.65
CA ARG A 200 8.15 -17.40 -4.46
C ARG A 200 6.80 -16.78 -4.78
N THR A 201 5.79 -17.32 -4.13
CA THR A 201 4.41 -16.85 -4.17
C THR A 201 4.28 -15.56 -3.35
N LEU A 202 3.36 -14.69 -3.76
CA LEU A 202 3.01 -13.50 -2.98
C LEU A 202 1.98 -13.80 -1.88
N SER A 203 1.19 -14.86 -2.09
CA SER A 203 0.26 -15.38 -1.10
C SER A 203 0.97 -16.26 -0.08
N VAL A 204 0.55 -16.16 1.18
CA VAL A 204 1.11 -16.92 2.31
C VAL A 204 0.14 -18.01 2.73
N CYS A 205 0.64 -19.23 2.91
CA CYS A 205 -0.17 -20.33 3.44
C CYS A 205 -0.55 -20.07 4.91
N PRO A 206 -1.80 -20.37 5.32
CA PRO A 206 -2.25 -20.20 6.71
C PRO A 206 -1.33 -20.82 7.77
N ASP A 207 -0.75 -21.98 7.49
CA ASP A 207 0.17 -22.66 8.41
C ASP A 207 1.51 -21.93 8.58
N MET A 208 1.96 -21.21 7.55
CA MET A 208 3.16 -20.38 7.62
C MET A 208 2.87 -19.06 8.33
N MET A 209 1.66 -18.51 8.17
CA MET A 209 1.25 -17.28 8.86
C MET A 209 1.29 -17.42 10.38
N LYS A 210 0.89 -18.59 10.90
CA LYS A 210 0.94 -18.88 12.35
C LYS A 210 2.36 -19.05 12.91
N LYS A 211 3.34 -19.32 12.05
CA LYS A 211 4.75 -19.52 12.43
C LYS A 211 5.58 -18.24 12.41
N LEU A 212 5.11 -17.22 11.69
CA LEU A 212 5.82 -15.96 11.55
C LEU A 212 5.78 -15.18 12.85
N SER A 213 6.96 -14.83 13.36
CA SER A 213 7.11 -14.05 14.59
C SER A 213 7.37 -12.57 14.29
N HIS A 214 6.91 -11.68 15.17
CA HIS A 214 7.24 -10.24 15.12
C HIS A 214 8.75 -9.99 15.04
N ARG A 215 9.58 -10.85 15.65
CA ARG A 215 11.04 -10.75 15.57
C ARG A 215 11.56 -10.93 14.14
N GLN A 216 10.97 -11.83 13.37
CA GLN A 216 11.35 -12.03 11.96
C GLN A 216 10.96 -10.82 11.11
N MET A 217 9.83 -10.17 11.42
CA MET A 217 9.43 -8.92 10.77
C MET A 217 10.42 -7.78 11.06
N TYR A 218 10.83 -7.60 12.32
CA TYR A 218 11.87 -6.61 12.65
C TYR A 218 13.21 -6.93 12.00
N THR A 219 13.60 -8.20 11.94
CA THR A 219 14.84 -8.63 11.30
C THR A 219 14.81 -8.33 9.80
N PHE A 220 13.69 -8.61 9.13
CA PHE A 220 13.52 -8.28 7.72
C PHE A 220 13.51 -6.77 7.49
N HIS A 221 12.75 -6.02 8.29
CA HIS A 221 12.66 -4.56 8.17
C HIS A 221 14.03 -3.91 8.34
N SER A 222 14.74 -4.19 9.43
CA SER A 222 16.06 -3.62 9.72
C SER A 222 17.12 -3.93 8.65
N HIS A 223 17.04 -5.07 7.96
CA HIS A 223 18.01 -5.44 6.94
C HIS A 223 17.71 -4.80 5.57
N TYR A 224 16.43 -4.67 5.21
CA TYR A 224 16.01 -4.27 3.86
C TYR A 224 15.58 -2.80 3.75
N TYR A 225 15.07 -2.19 4.84
CA TYR A 225 14.61 -0.81 4.88
C TYR A 225 15.79 0.11 5.19
N THR A 226 16.57 0.38 4.16
CA THR A 226 17.74 1.28 4.20
C THR A 226 17.51 2.45 3.25
N PRO A 227 18.07 3.65 3.51
CA PRO A 227 17.80 4.83 2.70
C PRO A 227 18.23 4.66 1.24
N GLU A 228 19.31 3.90 0.99
CA GLU A 228 19.81 3.60 -0.36
C GLU A 228 18.83 2.76 -1.20
N ARG A 229 17.97 1.97 -0.55
CA ARG A 229 16.98 1.09 -1.17
C ARG A 229 15.59 1.71 -1.22
N ILE A 230 15.48 2.99 -0.86
CA ILE A 230 14.23 3.73 -0.85
C ILE A 230 14.29 4.80 -1.93
N SER A 231 13.23 4.87 -2.70
CA SER A 231 13.00 5.92 -3.68
C SER A 231 11.69 6.62 -3.33
N LEU A 232 11.75 7.93 -3.11
CA LEU A 232 10.57 8.74 -2.86
C LEU A 232 10.12 9.37 -4.18
N VAL A 233 8.91 9.01 -4.62
CA VAL A 233 8.33 9.47 -5.89
C VAL A 233 7.09 10.28 -5.59
N GLY A 234 7.00 11.50 -6.13
CA GLY A 234 5.83 12.36 -5.97
C GLY A 234 5.30 12.91 -7.29
N THR A 235 3.97 12.97 -7.39
CA THR A 235 3.27 13.63 -8.50
C THR A 235 2.31 14.69 -7.95
N GLY A 236 2.27 15.87 -8.58
CA GLY A 236 1.45 16.99 -8.12
C GLY A 236 2.00 17.66 -6.85
N CYS A 237 3.32 17.67 -6.71
CA CYS A 237 4.02 18.19 -5.54
C CYS A 237 5.28 18.97 -5.96
N ASN A 238 5.62 20.00 -5.18
CA ASN A 238 6.87 20.73 -5.33
C ASN A 238 8.08 19.84 -4.97
N HIS A 239 9.10 19.84 -5.83
CA HIS A 239 10.34 19.08 -5.64
C HIS A 239 11.01 19.38 -4.29
N GLN A 240 11.12 20.65 -3.91
CA GLN A 240 11.81 21.06 -2.69
C GLN A 240 11.12 20.54 -1.43
N THR A 241 9.79 20.54 -1.39
CA THR A 241 9.01 19.97 -0.28
C THR A 241 9.25 18.46 -0.16
N LEU A 242 9.35 17.76 -1.29
CA LEU A 242 9.62 16.32 -1.30
C LEU A 242 11.04 15.99 -0.82
N VAL A 243 12.03 16.81 -1.20
CA VAL A 243 13.41 16.71 -0.71
C VAL A 243 13.48 16.94 0.81
N GLN A 244 12.78 17.95 1.33
CA GLN A 244 12.70 18.18 2.78
C GLN A 244 12.02 17.04 3.54
N LEU A 245 10.99 16.41 2.94
CA LEU A 245 10.36 15.23 3.51
C LEU A 245 11.32 14.03 3.49
N ALA A 246 12.07 13.88 2.40
CA ALA A 246 13.06 12.84 2.22
C ALA A 246 14.20 12.93 3.27
N ASP A 247 14.63 14.13 3.65
CA ASP A 247 15.62 14.32 4.73
C ASP A 247 15.16 13.84 6.11
N LYS A 248 13.84 13.68 6.32
CA LYS A 248 13.26 13.14 7.56
C LYS A 248 13.31 11.61 7.62
N PHE A 249 13.57 10.92 6.50
CA PHE A 249 13.77 9.46 6.49
C PHE A 249 15.12 9.14 7.11
N ARG A 250 15.13 8.90 8.42
CA ARG A 250 16.32 8.53 9.19
C ARG A 250 16.15 7.12 9.75
N PHE A 251 17.01 6.20 9.35
CA PHE A 251 17.03 4.84 9.88
C PHE A 251 18.13 4.79 10.93
N SER A 252 17.77 4.85 12.22
CA SER A 252 18.78 4.60 13.27
C SER A 252 18.81 3.09 13.58
N PRO A 253 19.98 2.47 13.70
CA PRO A 253 20.10 1.03 13.99
C PRO A 253 19.46 0.59 15.31
N LEU A 254 19.18 1.54 16.22
CA LEU A 254 18.67 1.28 17.57
C LEU A 254 17.15 1.45 17.69
N ASP A 255 16.46 1.99 16.67
CA ASP A 255 15.03 2.28 16.74
C ASP A 255 14.12 1.06 16.48
N CYS A 256 14.69 -0.06 16.04
CA CYS A 256 13.96 -1.32 15.79
C CYS A 256 13.83 -2.20 17.05
N VAL A 257 14.37 -1.78 18.20
CA VAL A 257 14.24 -2.50 19.47
C VAL A 257 12.96 -2.06 20.16
N TYR A 258 12.01 -2.99 20.32
CA TYR A 258 10.85 -2.79 21.19
C TYR A 258 11.34 -2.57 22.63
N THR A 259 11.43 -1.32 23.07
CA THR A 259 11.53 -0.98 24.49
C THR A 259 10.12 -0.64 24.97
N PRO A 260 9.52 -1.41 25.89
CA PRO A 260 8.24 -1.04 26.49
C PRO A 260 8.45 0.21 27.35
N GLY A 261 8.15 1.37 26.79
CA GLY A 261 8.28 2.67 27.45
C GLY A 261 7.63 3.76 26.61
N PHE A 262 6.65 4.46 27.17
CA PHE A 262 5.91 5.56 26.55
C PHE A 262 6.87 6.69 26.13
N GLY A 263 7.25 6.71 24.86
CA GLY A 263 7.92 7.85 24.24
C GLY A 263 6.89 8.87 23.79
N ASN A 264 6.69 9.92 24.58
CA ASN A 264 5.85 11.05 24.21
C ASN A 264 6.42 11.77 22.98
N LEU A 265 5.76 11.64 21.82
CA LEU A 265 5.76 12.75 20.87
C LEU A 265 4.72 13.75 21.34
N LYS A 266 5.13 15.01 21.49
CA LYS A 266 4.17 16.11 21.43
C LYS A 266 3.57 16.09 20.03
N LEU A 267 2.29 15.74 19.95
CA LEU A 267 1.45 16.12 18.83
C LEU A 267 1.66 17.63 18.63
N ILE A 268 1.88 18.05 17.39
CA ILE A 268 1.90 19.48 17.07
C ILE A 268 0.50 19.98 17.44
N ASP A 269 0.44 20.74 18.54
CA ASP A 269 -0.78 21.37 19.01
C ASP A 269 -1.36 22.23 17.88
N SER A 270 -2.69 22.14 17.77
CA SER A 270 -3.57 22.95 16.93
C SER A 270 -3.36 24.45 17.05
#